data_AF-A0A2V6LDA4-F1
#
_entry.id   AF-A0A2V6LDA4-F1
#
_cell.length_a   1.000
_cell.length_b   1.000
_cell.length_c   1.000
_cell.angle_alpha   90.00
_cell.angle_beta   90.00
_cell.angle_gamma   90.00
#
_symmetry.space_group_name_H-M   'P 1'
#
loop_
_entity.id
_entity.type
_entity.pdbx_description
1 polymer ?
#
loop_
_entity_poly.entity_id
_entity_poly.type
_entity_poly.pdbx_seq_one_letter_code
_entity_poly.pdbx_strand_id
1 'polypeptide(L)'
;MGHARALIYFFECPEGSRRWPDDLLSEDFGFPARSIGLSQEDKDRLNKDLFHLSSLRLRHDAASKPWPHTILNRIHERCVEFVQFFLSPKLPSEISPIKSQWQALLNILQSGHELRITRSFDYNDRDSGWMIGTGRSLGSGLAELTPLIPKHAPLPSFSTTET
;
A
#
# COMPACT_ATOMS: atom_id res chain seq x y z
N MET A 1 5.65 12.11 -9.10
CA MET A 1 4.90 12.57 -7.90
C MET A 1 4.86 11.42 -6.90
N GLY A 2 4.87 11.68 -5.59
CA GLY A 2 4.95 10.65 -4.55
C GLY A 2 3.67 9.82 -4.43
N HIS A 3 3.81 8.49 -4.34
CA HIS A 3 2.71 7.52 -4.33
C HIS A 3 1.65 7.79 -3.24
N ALA A 4 2.03 8.35 -2.09
CA ALA A 4 1.06 8.70 -1.03
C ALA A 4 0.11 9.82 -1.44
N ARG A 5 0.65 10.82 -2.15
CA ARG A 5 -0.15 11.94 -2.63
C ARG A 5 -1.19 11.43 -3.63
N ALA A 6 -0.83 10.48 -4.48
CA ALA A 6 -1.79 9.83 -5.38
C ALA A 6 -2.89 9.11 -4.59
N LEU A 7 -2.55 8.34 -3.55
CA LEU A 7 -3.52 7.59 -2.75
C LEU A 7 -4.45 8.51 -1.92
N ILE A 8 -3.92 9.55 -1.28
CA ILE A 8 -4.75 10.51 -0.54
C ILE A 8 -5.63 11.29 -1.52
N TYR A 9 -5.06 11.75 -2.63
CA TYR A 9 -5.78 12.48 -3.67
C TYR A 9 -6.91 11.64 -4.29
N PHE A 10 -6.69 10.34 -4.50
CA PHE A 10 -7.69 9.40 -4.97
C PHE A 10 -8.97 9.41 -4.13
N PHE A 11 -8.85 9.49 -2.79
CA PHE A 11 -10.00 9.46 -1.88
C PHE A 11 -10.57 10.83 -1.51
N GLU A 12 -9.77 11.88 -1.56
CA GLU A 12 -10.17 13.21 -1.07
C GLU A 12 -10.54 14.20 -2.17
N CYS A 13 -10.16 13.94 -3.43
CA CYS A 13 -10.42 14.85 -4.53
C CYS A 13 -11.85 14.66 -5.08
N PRO A 14 -12.73 15.66 -4.96
CA PRO A 14 -14.06 15.59 -5.54
C PRO A 14 -14.05 15.84 -7.05
N GLU A 15 -15.07 15.32 -7.72
CA GLU A 15 -15.44 15.54 -9.11
C GLU A 15 -15.54 17.05 -9.41
N GLY A 16 -14.91 17.48 -10.51
CA GLY A 16 -14.81 18.90 -10.89
C GLY A 16 -13.55 19.63 -10.40
N SER A 17 -12.72 19.01 -9.57
CA SER A 17 -11.38 19.54 -9.24
C SER A 17 -10.45 19.47 -10.46
N ARG A 18 -9.37 20.29 -10.48
CA ARG A 18 -8.38 20.27 -11.57
C ARG A 18 -7.65 18.92 -11.60
N ARG A 19 -8.14 18.00 -12.43
CA ARG A 19 -7.59 16.66 -12.66
C ARG A 19 -6.40 16.73 -13.62
N TRP A 20 -5.37 15.94 -13.39
CA TRP A 20 -4.37 15.70 -14.42
C TRP A 20 -4.95 14.71 -15.45
N PRO A 21 -4.55 14.80 -16.73
CA PRO A 21 -4.87 13.76 -17.70
C PRO A 21 -4.44 12.40 -17.13
N ASP A 22 -5.29 11.38 -17.25
CA ASP A 22 -5.08 9.99 -16.80
C ASP A 22 -5.19 9.73 -15.27
N ASP A 23 -5.51 10.73 -14.44
CA ASP A 23 -5.80 10.47 -13.02
C ASP A 23 -7.18 9.81 -12.85
N LEU A 24 -7.20 8.63 -12.24
CA LEU A 24 -8.42 7.99 -11.72
C LEU A 24 -8.65 8.42 -10.28
N LEU A 25 -9.89 8.74 -9.93
CA LEU A 25 -10.36 9.09 -8.60
C LEU A 25 -11.37 8.07 -8.09
N SER A 26 -11.60 8.05 -6.78
CA SER A 26 -12.57 7.12 -6.17
C SER A 26 -14.01 7.35 -6.66
N GLU A 27 -14.37 8.59 -6.97
CA GLU A 27 -15.70 8.94 -7.51
C GLU A 27 -15.93 8.42 -8.93
N ASP A 28 -14.87 8.19 -9.72
CA ASP A 28 -15.00 7.56 -11.04
C ASP A 28 -15.50 6.11 -10.92
N PHE A 29 -15.45 5.53 -9.72
CA PHE A 29 -16.02 4.22 -9.41
C PHE A 29 -17.37 4.30 -8.68
N GLY A 30 -17.92 5.50 -8.46
CA GLY A 30 -19.12 5.72 -7.65
C GLY A 30 -18.89 5.69 -6.14
N PHE A 31 -17.63 5.75 -5.70
CA PHE A 31 -17.29 5.83 -4.27
C PHE A 31 -17.04 7.30 -3.88
N PRO A 32 -17.80 7.87 -2.93
CA PRO A 32 -17.78 9.30 -2.67
C PRO A 32 -16.42 9.77 -2.17
N ALA A 33 -15.94 10.92 -2.63
CA ALA A 33 -14.74 11.52 -2.07
C ALA A 33 -15.01 11.97 -0.63
N ARG A 34 -14.07 11.67 0.28
CA ARG A 34 -14.18 12.02 1.70
C ARG A 34 -12.80 12.27 2.28
N SER A 35 -12.67 13.34 3.07
CA SER A 35 -11.49 13.58 3.89
C SER A 35 -11.14 12.35 4.73
N ILE A 36 -9.86 11.96 4.71
CA ILE A 36 -9.33 10.85 5.53
C ILE A 36 -9.10 11.32 6.98
N GLY A 37 -9.31 12.61 7.28
CA GLY A 37 -9.17 13.16 8.62
C GLY A 37 -7.72 13.31 9.07
N LEU A 38 -6.78 13.40 8.13
CA LEU A 38 -5.37 13.66 8.39
C LEU A 38 -5.08 15.16 8.34
N SER A 39 -4.22 15.65 9.23
CA SER A 39 -3.70 17.02 9.15
C SER A 39 -2.83 17.18 7.89
N GLN A 40 -2.61 18.42 7.43
CA GLN A 40 -1.72 18.65 6.28
C GLN A 40 -0.28 18.21 6.59
N GLU A 41 0.18 18.39 7.82
CA GLU A 41 1.49 17.93 8.30
C GLU A 41 1.63 16.40 8.19
N ASP A 42 0.58 15.66 8.59
CA ASP A 42 0.53 14.20 8.49
C ASP A 42 0.55 13.71 7.03
N LYS A 43 -0.19 14.39 6.15
CA LYS A 43 -0.19 14.11 4.70
C LYS A 43 1.18 14.34 4.09
N ASP A 44 1.84 15.45 4.42
CA ASP A 44 3.16 15.79 3.94
C ASP A 44 4.23 14.82 4.45
N ARG A 45 4.15 14.44 5.73
CA ARG A 45 5.02 13.42 6.34
C ARG A 45 4.87 12.09 5.62
N LEU A 46 3.65 11.61 5.42
CA LEU A 46 3.39 10.34 4.75
C LEU A 46 3.91 10.35 3.31
N ASN A 47 3.67 11.44 2.58
CA ASN A 47 4.14 11.59 1.21
C ASN A 47 5.67 11.57 1.12
N LYS A 48 6.35 12.24 2.04
CA LYS A 48 7.81 12.21 2.12
C LYS A 48 8.34 10.81 2.46
N ASP A 49 7.72 10.14 3.42
CA ASP A 49 8.16 8.82 3.88
C ASP A 49 7.92 7.73 2.82
N LEU A 50 6.75 7.72 2.14
CA LEU A 50 6.49 6.80 1.03
C LEU A 50 7.36 7.10 -0.20
N PHE A 51 7.67 8.37 -0.48
CA PHE A 51 8.60 8.73 -1.55
C PHE A 51 10.03 8.24 -1.25
N HIS A 52 10.47 8.33 0.01
CA HIS A 52 11.77 7.78 0.42
C HIS A 52 11.81 6.25 0.34
N LEU A 53 10.70 5.58 0.69
CA LEU A 53 10.57 4.12 0.51
C LEU A 53 10.71 3.74 -0.98
N SER A 54 9.97 4.40 -1.88
CA SER A 54 9.98 4.07 -3.31
C SER A 54 11.28 4.43 -4.01
N SER A 55 12.08 5.34 -3.44
CA SER A 55 13.38 5.76 -4.00
C SER A 55 14.59 5.07 -3.36
N LEU A 56 14.37 4.05 -2.50
CA LEU A 56 15.41 3.37 -1.71
C LEU A 56 16.29 4.32 -0.88
N ARG A 57 15.83 5.56 -0.66
CA ARG A 57 16.50 6.58 0.16
C ARG A 57 15.98 6.54 1.59
N LEU A 58 15.90 5.34 2.15
CA LEU A 58 15.58 5.13 3.56
C LEU A 58 16.73 5.67 4.42
N ARG A 59 16.59 6.92 4.85
CA ARG A 59 17.48 7.55 5.83
C ARG A 59 17.08 7.27 7.28
N HIS A 60 15.91 6.65 7.48
CA HIS A 60 15.33 6.44 8.80
C HIS A 60 14.86 5.00 8.95
N ASP A 61 15.07 4.45 10.14
CA ASP A 61 14.56 3.15 10.58
C ASP A 61 13.44 3.34 11.63
N ALA A 62 12.82 2.24 12.05
CA ALA A 62 11.74 2.27 13.03
C ALA A 62 12.15 2.88 14.38
N ALA A 63 13.46 2.89 14.72
CA ALA A 63 13.97 3.47 15.95
C ALA A 63 14.19 4.99 15.85
N SER A 64 14.70 5.47 14.72
CA SER A 64 14.99 6.89 14.49
C SER A 64 13.78 7.69 14.02
N LYS A 65 12.83 7.05 13.33
CA LYS A 65 11.56 7.66 12.94
C LYS A 65 10.46 6.60 12.88
N PRO A 66 9.76 6.33 14.00
CA PRO A 66 8.70 5.33 14.00
C PRO A 66 7.58 5.71 13.02
N TRP A 67 6.98 4.69 12.42
CA TRP A 67 5.83 4.88 11.55
C TRP A 67 4.63 5.37 12.37
N PRO A 68 3.94 6.43 11.93
CA PRO A 68 2.78 6.94 12.64
C PRO A 68 1.59 6.01 12.38
N HIS A 69 1.40 5.00 13.23
CA HIS A 69 0.33 4.00 13.13
C HIS A 69 -1.06 4.64 12.97
N THR A 70 -1.31 5.77 13.62
CA THR A 70 -2.56 6.53 13.48
C THR A 70 -2.83 7.03 12.06
N ILE A 71 -1.79 7.48 11.34
CA ILE A 71 -1.91 7.93 9.94
C ILE A 71 -2.22 6.73 9.04
N LEU A 72 -1.50 5.63 9.23
CA LEU A 72 -1.68 4.40 8.44
C LEU A 72 -3.06 3.79 8.65
N ASN A 73 -3.56 3.77 9.89
CA ASN A 73 -4.87 3.21 10.23
C ASN A 73 -5.99 3.96 9.51
N ARG A 74 -5.95 5.30 9.46
CA ARG A 74 -6.98 6.10 8.76
C ARG A 74 -7.04 5.78 7.26
N ILE A 75 -5.89 5.59 6.63
CA ILE A 75 -5.81 5.22 5.22
C ILE A 75 -6.26 3.78 5.01
N HIS A 76 -5.84 2.87 5.90
CA HIS A 76 -6.25 1.46 5.87
C HIS A 76 -7.76 1.31 5.98
N GLU A 77 -8.41 1.99 6.93
CA GLU A 77 -9.86 2.05 7.08
C GLU A 77 -10.53 2.46 5.76
N ARG A 78 -10.04 3.54 5.13
CA ARG A 78 -10.61 4.05 3.88
C ARG A 78 -10.41 3.09 2.71
N CYS A 79 -9.26 2.42 2.64
CA CYS A 79 -8.99 1.38 1.65
C CYS A 79 -9.93 0.18 1.83
N VAL A 80 -10.16 -0.26 3.07
CA VAL A 80 -11.09 -1.37 3.38
C VAL A 80 -12.51 -1.01 2.95
N GLU A 81 -13.00 0.18 3.29
CA GLU A 81 -14.31 0.66 2.85
C GLU A 81 -14.44 0.68 1.32
N PHE A 82 -13.40 1.12 0.61
CA PHE A 82 -13.39 1.14 -0.85
C PHE A 82 -13.47 -0.26 -1.45
N VAL A 83 -12.64 -1.20 -0.96
CA VAL A 83 -12.67 -2.60 -1.45
C VAL A 83 -14.03 -3.25 -1.17
N GLN A 84 -14.62 -2.99 0.00
CA GLN A 84 -15.96 -3.48 0.33
C GLN A 84 -17.03 -2.90 -0.62
N PHE A 85 -16.96 -1.61 -0.93
CA PHE A 85 -17.81 -0.99 -1.93
C PHE A 85 -17.62 -1.63 -3.31
N PHE A 86 -16.37 -1.88 -3.71
CA PHE A 86 -16.01 -2.50 -4.99
C PHE A 86 -16.55 -3.93 -5.14
N LEU A 87 -16.70 -4.65 -4.03
CA LEU A 87 -17.29 -5.98 -3.98
C LEU A 87 -18.82 -5.94 -3.82
N SER A 88 -19.39 -4.77 -3.55
CA SER A 88 -20.81 -4.61 -3.26
C SER A 88 -21.67 -4.56 -4.53
N PRO A 89 -22.98 -4.84 -4.41
CA PRO A 89 -23.93 -4.65 -5.51
C PRO A 89 -24.14 -3.19 -5.94
N LYS A 90 -23.58 -2.22 -5.20
CA LYS A 90 -23.69 -0.78 -5.48
C LYS A 90 -22.71 -0.30 -6.55
N LEU A 91 -21.75 -1.14 -6.95
CA LEU A 91 -20.80 -0.79 -7.98
C LEU A 91 -21.53 -0.57 -9.32
N PRO A 92 -21.21 0.52 -10.07
CA PRO A 92 -21.77 0.74 -11.40
C PRO A 92 -21.56 -0.45 -12.33
N SER A 93 -22.57 -0.79 -13.13
CA SER A 93 -22.58 -1.98 -13.99
C SER A 93 -21.52 -1.96 -15.09
N GLU A 94 -21.00 -0.78 -15.45
CA GLU A 94 -19.92 -0.62 -16.43
C GLU A 94 -18.58 -1.14 -15.90
N ILE A 95 -18.46 -1.30 -14.57
CA ILE A 95 -17.23 -1.69 -13.90
C ILE A 95 -17.32 -3.16 -13.51
N SER A 96 -16.50 -3.99 -14.17
CA SER A 96 -16.42 -5.44 -13.89
C SER A 96 -15.11 -5.80 -13.21
N PRO A 97 -15.07 -5.83 -11.87
CA PRO A 97 -13.84 -6.13 -11.14
C PRO A 97 -13.53 -7.62 -11.15
N ILE A 98 -12.24 -7.96 -11.06
CA ILE A 98 -11.81 -9.33 -10.77
C ILE A 98 -12.10 -9.63 -9.29
N LYS A 99 -13.35 -9.99 -9.00
CA LYS A 99 -13.87 -10.11 -7.61
C LYS A 99 -13.02 -11.01 -6.71
N SER A 100 -12.44 -12.08 -7.25
CA SER A 100 -11.57 -13.00 -6.50
C SER A 100 -10.31 -12.30 -5.97
N GLN A 101 -9.69 -11.42 -6.75
CA GLN A 101 -8.49 -10.68 -6.34
C GLN A 101 -8.83 -9.62 -5.29
N TRP A 102 -9.92 -8.89 -5.48
CA TRP A 102 -10.40 -7.90 -4.51
C TRP A 102 -10.83 -8.55 -3.19
N GLN A 103 -11.47 -9.72 -3.23
CA GLN A 103 -11.82 -10.48 -2.03
C GLN A 103 -10.56 -10.99 -1.32
N ALA A 104 -9.57 -11.50 -2.05
CA ALA A 104 -8.30 -11.92 -1.47
C ALA A 104 -7.58 -10.74 -0.78
N LEU A 105 -7.56 -9.58 -1.43
CA LEU A 105 -7.01 -8.35 -0.84
C LEU A 105 -7.77 -7.95 0.42
N LEU A 106 -9.11 -7.97 0.41
CA LEU A 106 -9.92 -7.64 1.58
C LEU A 106 -9.60 -8.56 2.77
N ASN A 107 -9.52 -9.87 2.51
CA ASN A 107 -9.20 -10.87 3.53
C ASN A 107 -7.81 -10.61 4.13
N ILE A 108 -6.83 -10.23 3.31
CA ILE A 108 -5.49 -9.86 3.77
C ILE A 108 -5.53 -8.61 4.64
N LEU A 109 -6.21 -7.54 4.18
CA LEU A 109 -6.30 -6.27 4.90
C LEU A 109 -7.04 -6.39 6.24
N GLN A 110 -8.00 -7.30 6.35
CA GLN A 110 -8.78 -7.54 7.57
C GLN A 110 -8.26 -8.71 8.40
N SER A 111 -7.15 -9.34 8.00
CA SER A 111 -6.63 -10.53 8.68
C SER A 111 -6.17 -10.27 10.11
N GLY A 112 -5.82 -9.03 10.45
CA GLY A 112 -5.14 -8.73 11.71
C GLY A 112 -3.73 -9.34 11.78
N HIS A 113 -3.14 -9.66 10.64
CA HIS A 113 -1.78 -10.20 10.53
C HIS A 113 -0.84 -9.17 9.91
N GLU A 114 0.45 -9.32 10.22
CA GLU A 114 1.53 -8.62 9.54
C GLU A 114 1.42 -8.83 8.02
N LEU A 115 1.51 -7.74 7.24
CA LEU A 115 1.61 -7.81 5.80
C LEU A 115 3.08 -7.95 5.41
N ARG A 116 3.38 -8.99 4.63
CA ARG A 116 4.72 -9.27 4.11
C ARG A 116 4.72 -9.05 2.61
N ILE A 117 5.60 -8.17 2.14
CA ILE A 117 5.83 -7.94 0.72
C ILE A 117 7.18 -8.56 0.38
N THR A 118 7.18 -9.59 -0.46
CA THR A 118 8.38 -10.31 -0.87
C THR A 118 8.54 -10.25 -2.37
N ARG A 119 9.77 -10.08 -2.84
CA ARG A 119 10.07 -10.23 -4.27
C ARG A 119 10.07 -11.71 -4.62
N SER A 120 9.37 -12.07 -5.68
CA SER A 120 9.21 -13.44 -6.14
C SER A 120 10.10 -13.68 -7.35
N PHE A 121 10.71 -14.86 -7.42
CA PHE A 121 11.51 -15.30 -8.56
C PHE A 121 10.89 -16.57 -9.14
N ASP A 122 10.87 -16.68 -10.46
CA ASP A 122 10.40 -17.90 -11.12
C ASP A 122 11.45 -19.03 -11.03
N TYR A 123 11.14 -20.19 -11.60
CA TYR A 123 12.03 -21.35 -11.61
C TYR A 123 13.34 -21.14 -12.40
N ASN A 124 13.46 -20.04 -13.14
CA ASN A 124 14.66 -19.63 -13.88
C ASN A 124 15.38 -18.44 -13.21
N ASP A 125 15.10 -18.16 -11.93
CA ASP A 125 15.61 -17.01 -11.17
C ASP A 125 15.28 -15.64 -11.81
N ARG A 126 14.24 -15.57 -12.65
CA ARG A 126 13.78 -14.29 -13.21
C ARG A 126 12.83 -13.63 -12.24
N ASP A 127 12.96 -12.32 -12.10
CA ASP A 127 12.04 -11.52 -11.31
C ASP A 127 10.61 -11.69 -11.83
N SER A 128 9.76 -12.29 -11.01
CA SER A 128 8.33 -12.51 -11.29
C SER A 128 7.45 -11.47 -10.62
N GLY A 129 8.06 -10.47 -9.96
CA GLY A 129 7.40 -9.34 -9.34
C GLY A 129 7.28 -9.46 -7.82
N TRP A 130 6.23 -8.86 -7.27
CA TRP A 130 6.01 -8.77 -5.83
C TRP A 130 4.83 -9.64 -5.40
N MET A 131 5.01 -10.39 -4.32
CA MET A 131 3.96 -11.14 -3.65
C MET A 131 3.62 -10.48 -2.32
N ILE A 132 2.32 -10.52 -1.98
CA ILE A 132 1.81 -10.10 -0.69
C ILE A 132 1.38 -11.35 0.06
N GLY A 133 1.94 -11.55 1.26
CA GLY A 133 1.59 -12.61 2.18
C GLY A 133 1.26 -12.05 3.56
N THR A 134 0.83 -12.94 4.46
CA THR A 134 0.59 -12.63 5.87
C THR A 134 1.65 -13.27 6.77
N GLY A 135 1.99 -12.58 7.86
CA GLY A 135 2.98 -12.96 8.85
C GLY A 135 2.33 -13.33 10.18
N ARG A 136 2.90 -12.84 11.28
CA ARG A 136 2.36 -13.07 12.63
C ARG A 136 1.03 -12.33 12.85
N SER A 137 0.19 -12.85 13.75
CA SER A 137 -0.99 -12.12 14.25
C SER A 137 -0.57 -10.89 15.07
N LEU A 138 -1.31 -9.81 14.93
CA LEU A 138 -1.06 -8.52 15.58
C LEU A 138 -2.13 -8.24 16.64
N GLY A 139 -1.70 -7.74 17.80
CA GLY A 139 -2.60 -7.42 18.92
C GLY A 139 -3.56 -6.25 18.62
N SER A 140 -3.29 -5.46 17.58
CA SER A 140 -4.18 -4.38 17.11
C SER A 140 -5.41 -4.90 16.36
N GLY A 141 -5.38 -6.16 15.87
CA GLY A 141 -6.42 -6.71 15.01
C GLY A 141 -6.47 -6.11 13.60
N LEU A 142 -5.61 -5.13 13.29
CA LEU A 142 -5.45 -4.52 11.98
C LEU A 142 -4.25 -5.14 11.26
N ALA A 143 -4.33 -5.27 9.94
CA ALA A 143 -3.19 -5.71 9.17
C ALA A 143 -2.17 -4.56 9.04
N GLU A 144 -0.93 -4.80 9.46
CA GLU A 144 0.12 -3.78 9.44
C GLU A 144 1.30 -4.24 8.58
N LEU A 145 1.80 -3.35 7.71
CA LEU A 145 3.06 -3.56 7.02
C LEU A 145 4.19 -3.47 8.04
N THR A 146 4.67 -4.62 8.49
CA THR A 146 5.85 -4.63 9.37
C THR A 146 7.08 -4.43 8.46
N PRO A 147 8.00 -3.51 8.81
CA PRO A 147 9.16 -3.23 7.99
C PRO A 147 10.13 -4.43 8.01
N LEU A 148 9.88 -5.41 7.15
CA LEU A 148 10.92 -6.34 6.69
C LEU A 148 11.73 -5.63 5.60
N ILE A 149 12.51 -4.63 6.00
CA ILE A 149 13.74 -4.36 5.29
C ILE A 149 14.79 -5.16 6.07
N PRO A 150 15.29 -6.28 5.54
CA PRO A 150 16.42 -6.94 6.15
C PRO A 150 17.54 -5.92 6.26
N LYS A 151 18.06 -5.70 7.48
CA LYS A 151 19.42 -5.15 7.65
C LYS A 151 20.32 -5.99 6.77
N HIS A 152 20.90 -5.39 5.73
CA HIS A 152 21.95 -5.97 4.90
C HIS A 152 21.85 -7.50 4.78
N ALA A 153 21.06 -8.00 3.83
CA ALA A 153 21.38 -9.32 3.32
C ALA A 153 22.82 -9.21 2.78
N PRO A 154 23.81 -9.95 3.32
CA PRO A 154 25.12 -9.97 2.71
C PRO A 154 24.93 -10.41 1.26
N LEU A 155 25.47 -9.63 0.33
CA LEU A 155 25.56 -10.05 -1.06
C LEU A 155 26.15 -11.47 -1.08
N PRO A 156 25.60 -12.40 -1.87
CA PRO A 156 26.23 -13.71 -2.01
C PRO A 156 27.67 -13.47 -2.45
N SER A 157 28.61 -13.92 -1.62
CA SER A 157 30.02 -13.93 -1.98
C SER A 157 30.16 -14.84 -3.19
N PHE A 158 30.32 -14.25 -4.37
CA PHE A 158 30.79 -15.00 -5.52
C PHE A 158 32.20 -15.46 -5.21
N SER A 159 32.34 -16.74 -4.85
CA SER A 159 33.62 -17.42 -4.87
C SER A 159 34.07 -17.50 -6.32
N THR A 160 34.91 -16.57 -6.75
CA THR A 160 35.76 -16.77 -7.93
C THR A 160 36.73 -17.89 -7.61
N THR A 161 36.37 -19.12 -7.97
CA THR A 161 37.37 -20.14 -8.27
C THR A 161 38.08 -19.73 -9.54
N GLU A 162 39.24 -19.11 -9.38
CA GLU A 162 40.27 -19.10 -10.41
C GLU A 162 40.78 -20.54 -10.61
N THR A 163 40.74 -21.00 -11.85
CA THR A 163 41.58 -22.09 -12.37
C THR A 163 42.17 -21.62 -13.68
#